data_AF-A0A8X7WJP7-F1
#
_entry.id   AF-A0A8X7WJP7-F1
#
_cell.length_a   1.000
_cell.length_b   1.000
_cell.length_c   1.000
_cell.angle_alpha   90.00
_cell.angle_beta   90.00
_cell.angle_gamma   90.00
#
_symmetry.space_group_name_H-M   'P 1'
#
loop_
_entity.id
_entity.type
_entity.pdbx_description
1 polymer ?
#
loop_
_entity_poly.entity_id
_entity_poly.type
_entity_poly.pdbx_seq_one_letter_code
_entity_poly.pdbx_strand_id
1 'polypeptide(L)' 'MANMFDLMLETNPNLNPTIASTWQTLRPTFDADPTPEKQADLERRADQHGSDFFDDINLNV' A
#
# COMPACT_ATOMS: atom_id res chain seq x y z
N MET A 1 10.62 12.19 -6.19
CA MET A 1 10.55 11.91 -4.74
C MET A 1 10.63 10.41 -4.53
N ALA A 2 11.32 9.94 -3.47
CA ALA A 2 11.12 8.59 -2.97
C ALA A 2 9.75 8.54 -2.27
N ASN A 3 8.93 7.53 -2.56
CA ASN A 3 7.67 7.33 -1.86
C ASN A 3 7.93 6.69 -0.47
N MET A 4 6.92 6.73 0.41
CA MET A 4 7.04 6.18 1.77
C MET A 4 7.39 4.68 1.76
N PHE A 5 6.90 3.92 0.78
CA PHE A 5 7.16 2.48 0.67
C PHE A 5 8.62 2.16 0.29
N ASP A 6 9.22 2.95 -0.60
CA ASP A 6 10.64 2.86 -0.95
C ASP A 6 11.51 3.10 0.30
N LEU A 7 11.16 4.09 1.12
CA LEU A 7 11.85 4.36 2.38
C LEU A 7 11.69 3.22 3.41
N MET A 8 10.49 2.64 3.53
CA MET A 8 10.27 1.48 4.43
C MET A 8 11.07 0.25 4.00
N LEU A 9 11.23 0.03 2.70
CA LEU A 9 12.05 -1.06 2.16
C LEU A 9 13.54 -0.86 2.38
N GLU A 10 14.02 0.38 2.24
CA GLU A 10 15.43 0.71 2.44
C GLU A 10 15.84 0.69 3.91
N THR A 11 14.92 1.00 4.83
CA THR A 11 15.24 1.16 6.27
C THR A 11 14.91 -0.05 7.12
N ASN A 12 14.12 -1.01 6.64
CA ASN A 12 13.76 -2.21 7.38
C ASN A 12 14.52 -3.45 6.89
N PRO A 13 15.59 -3.89 7.60
CA PRO A 13 16.39 -5.05 7.19
C PRO A 13 15.66 -6.39 7.37
N ASN A 14 14.55 -6.42 8.12
CA ASN A 14 13.77 -7.63 8.40
C ASN A 14 12.48 -7.71 7.58
N LEU A 15 12.34 -6.86 6.56
CA LEU A 15 11.12 -6.80 5.78
C LEU A 15 10.94 -8.08 4.97
N ASN A 16 9.74 -8.66 5.03
CA ASN A 16 9.44 -9.92 4.36
C ASN A 16 9.72 -9.81 2.85
N PRO A 17 10.53 -10.69 2.25
CA PRO A 17 10.84 -10.65 0.81
C PRO A 17 9.61 -10.63 -0.10
N THR A 18 8.51 -11.25 0.33
CA THR A 18 7.23 -11.23 -0.38
C THR A 18 6.66 -9.82 -0.48
N ILE A 19 6.72 -9.03 0.60
CA ILE A 19 6.24 -7.65 0.61
C ILE A 19 7.10 -6.78 -0.31
N ALA A 20 8.43 -6.97 -0.29
CA ALA A 20 9.35 -6.27 -1.18
C ALA A 20 9.06 -6.57 -2.66
N SER A 21 8.84 -7.85 -3.00
CA SER A 21 8.52 -8.28 -4.37
C SER A 21 7.16 -7.72 -4.84
N THR A 22 6.15 -7.74 -3.97
CA THR A 22 4.83 -7.17 -4.29
C THR A 22 4.94 -5.67 -4.54
N TRP A 23 5.68 -4.95 -3.70
CA TRP A 23 5.91 -3.52 -3.93
C TRP A 23 6.61 -3.25 -5.25
N GLN A 24 7.67 -3.97 -5.60
CA GLN A 24 8.36 -3.78 -6.89
C GLN A 24 7.43 -3.97 -8.10
N THR A 25 6.43 -4.85 -7.97
CA THR A 25 5.43 -5.08 -9.02
C THR A 25 4.40 -3.95 -9.11
N LEU A 26 4.01 -3.37 -7.97
CA LEU A 26 3.01 -2.30 -7.89
C LEU A 26 3.59 -0.89 -8.08
N ARG A 27 4.87 -0.69 -7.78
CA ARG A 27 5.56 0.60 -7.83
C ARG A 27 5.36 1.37 -9.16
N PRO A 28 5.38 0.73 -10.35
CA PRO A 28 5.18 1.45 -11.60
C PRO A 28 3.77 2.02 -11.80
N THR A 29 2.75 1.45 -11.14
CA THR A 29 1.36 1.91 -11.22
C THR A 29 0.97 2.83 -10.07
N PHE A 30 1.89 3.02 -9.11
CA PHE A 30 1.66 3.87 -7.95
C PHE A 30 1.78 5.34 -8.34
N ASP A 31 0.68 6.08 -8.16
CA ASP A 31 0.62 7.52 -8.34
C ASP A 31 0.94 8.20 -7.01
N ALA A 32 2.13 8.78 -6.91
CA ALA A 32 2.61 9.40 -5.67
C ALA A 32 2.03 10.79 -5.40
N ASP A 33 1.42 11.42 -6.41
CA ASP A 33 0.81 12.75 -6.30
C ASP A 33 -0.53 12.79 -7.06
N PRO A 34 -1.53 12.04 -6.57
CA PRO A 34 -2.85 12.01 -7.18
C PRO A 34 -3.52 13.38 -7.04
N THR A 35 -4.36 13.76 -8.02
CA THR A 35 -5.17 14.97 -7.89
C THR A 35 -6.11 14.86 -6.67
N PRO A 36 -6.57 15.98 -6.08
CA PRO A 36 -7.45 15.95 -4.93
C PRO A 36 -8.71 15.10 -5.14
N GLU A 37 -9.28 15.10 -6.34
CA GLU A 37 -10.46 14.29 -6.68
C GLU A 37 -10.12 12.80 -6.69
N LYS A 38 -8.95 12.44 -7.24
CA LYS A 38 -8.49 11.06 -7.30
C LYS A 38 -8.12 10.54 -5.90
N GLN A 39 -7.52 11.40 -5.07
CA GLN A 39 -7.25 11.10 -3.66
C GLN A 39 -8.55 10.88 -2.89
N ALA A 40 -9.55 11.76 -3.04
CA ALA A 40 -10.85 11.60 -2.38
C ALA A 40 -11.60 10.34 -2.84
N ASP A 41 -11.49 9.97 -4.12
CA ASP A 41 -12.07 8.71 -4.61
C ASP A 41 -11.32 7.48 -4.07
N LEU A 42 -10.00 7.53 -3.96
CA LEU A 42 -9.21 6.46 -3.35
C LEU A 42 -9.54 6.28 -1.87
N GLU A 43 -9.63 7.37 -1.10
CA GLU A 43 -10.04 7.35 0.32
C GLU A 43 -11.44 6.78 0.48
N ARG A 44 -12.40 7.21 -0.35
CA ARG A 44 -13.77 6.66 -0.35
C ARG A 44 -13.79 5.16 -0.65
N ARG A 45 -12.99 4.68 -1.61
CA ARG A 45 -12.88 3.24 -1.91
C ARG A 45 -12.19 2.48 -0.78
N ALA A 46 -11.19 3.07 -0.16
CA ALA A 46 -10.48 2.48 0.98
C ALA A 46 -11.41 2.35 2.19
N ASP A 47 -12.27 3.33 2.46
CA ASP A 47 -13.29 3.23 3.53
C ASP A 47 -14.32 2.14 3.22
N GLN A 48 -14.69 1.98 1.94
CA GLN A 48 -15.64 0.96 1.49
C GLN A 48 -15.07 -0.46 1.57
N HIS A 49 -13.79 -0.65 1.26
CA HIS A 49 -13.14 -1.97 1.22
C HIS A 49 -12.23 -2.24 2.41
N GLY A 50 -12.03 -1.27 3.30
CA GLY A 50 -11.16 -1.39 4.46
C GLY A 50 -11.67 -2.45 5.44
N SER A 51 -12.99 -2.55 5.61
CA SER A 51 -13.62 -3.63 6.39
C SER A 51 -13.26 -4.99 5.81
N ASP A 52 -13.46 -5.18 4.51
CA ASP A 52 -13.23 -6.47 3.83
C ASP A 52 -11.76 -6.89 3.87
N PHE A 53 -10.82 -5.93 3.76
CA PHE A 53 -9.39 -6.22 3.74
C PHE A 53 -8.85 -6.61 5.13
N PHE A 54 -9.30 -5.94 6.20
CA PHE A 54 -8.85 -6.29 7.56
C PHE A 54 -9.57 -7.52 8.13
N ASP A 55 -10.79 -7.82 7.68
CA ASP A 55 -11.47 -9.06 8.05
C ASP A 55 -10.76 -10.31 7.47
N ASP A 56 -10.22 -10.22 6.25
CA ASP A 56 -9.49 -11.33 5.60
C ASP A 56 -8.04 -11.48 6.13
N ILE A 57 -7.43 -10.39 6.60
CA ILE A 57 -6.13 -10.42 7.32
C ILE A 57 -6.29 -10.96 8.75
N ASN A 58 -7.51 -11.02 9.28
CA ASN A 58 -7.81 -11.58 10.60
C ASN A 58 -7.97 -13.11 10.60
N LEU A 59 -7.38 -13.81 9.63
CA LEU A 59 -7.31 -15.26 9.63
C LEU A 59 -6.01 -15.72 10.32
N ASN A 60 -6.19 -16.01 11.61
CA ASN A 60 -5.43 -16.92 12.47
C ASN A 60 -4.39 -16.26 13.40
N VAL A 61 -4.88 -15.69 14.51
CA VAL A 61 -4.12 -15.51 15.77
C VAL A 61 -4.27 -16.74 16.65
#